data_AF-A0A381XGJ5-F1
#
_entry.id   AF-A0A381XGJ5-F1
#
_cell.length_a   1.000
_cell.length_b   1.000
_cell.length_c   1.000
_cell.angle_alpha   90.00
_cell.angle_beta   90.00
_cell.angle_gamma   90.00
#
_symmetry.space_group_name_H-M   'P 1'
#
loop_
_entity.id
_entity.type
_entity.pdbx_description
1 polymer ?
#
loop_
_entity_poly.entity_id
_entity_poly.type
_entity_poly.pdbx_seq_one_letter_code
_entity_poly.pdbx_strand_id
1 'polypeptide(L)' 'MAFLLAVVCSTADWPQFRGPDGQGHSDQKGIPIHWEEGKNITWKTEVPGQGWSSPVIAGNQV' A
#
# COMPACT_ATOMS: atom_id res chain seq x y z
N MET A 1 37.96 -5.26 10.26
CA MET A 1 36.61 -5.21 10.83
C MET A 1 35.66 -4.89 9.68
N ALA A 2 34.95 -5.88 9.14
CA ALA A 2 34.01 -5.65 8.04
C ALA A 2 32.61 -5.42 8.63
N PHE A 3 31.99 -4.28 8.32
CA PHE A 3 30.59 -4.02 8.63
C PHE A 3 29.72 -4.47 7.46
N LEU A 4 28.77 -5.38 7.70
CA LEU A 4 27.68 -5.64 6.76
C LEU A 4 26.70 -4.47 6.81
N LEU A 5 26.47 -3.79 5.69
CA LEU A 5 25.27 -2.97 5.52
C LEU A 5 24.08 -3.90 5.29
N ALA A 6 23.17 -3.96 6.25
CA ALA A 6 21.83 -4.50 6.01
C ALA A 6 21.06 -3.48 5.17
N VAL A 7 20.70 -3.86 3.94
CA VAL A 7 19.70 -3.13 3.17
C VAL A 7 18.36 -3.37 3.85
N VAL A 8 17.87 -2.38 4.57
CA VAL A 8 16.50 -2.39 5.10
C VAL A 8 15.60 -2.15 3.91
N CYS A 9 15.00 -3.23 3.38
CA CYS A 9 13.92 -3.10 2.41
C CYS A 9 12.68 -2.67 3.21
N SER A 10 12.43 -1.36 3.27
CA SER A 10 11.17 -0.86 3.82
C SER A 10 10.05 -1.31 2.90
N THR A 11 9.35 -2.38 3.29
CA THR A 11 8.11 -2.78 2.65
C THR A 11 7.07 -1.68 2.88
N ALA A 12 6.30 -1.35 1.85
CA ALA A 12 5.24 -0.34 1.90
C ALA A 12 3.99 -0.90 2.60
N ASP A 13 4.21 -1.52 3.77
CA ASP A 13 3.17 -2.14 4.57
C ASP A 13 2.15 -1.12 5.03
N TRP A 14 0.89 -1.55 5.02
CA TRP A 14 -0.25 -0.79 5.49
C TRP A 14 -1.11 -1.72 6.36
N PRO A 15 -0.62 -2.11 7.55
CA PRO A 15 -1.11 -3.31 8.22
C PRO A 15 -2.49 -3.16 8.89
N GLN A 16 -3.04 -1.94 8.94
CA GLN A 16 -4.28 -1.64 9.66
C GLN A 16 -5.04 -0.48 9.04
N PHE A 17 -6.25 -0.24 9.53
CA PHE A 17 -7.04 0.95 9.17
C PHE A 17 -6.21 2.21 9.44
N ARG A 18 -6.14 3.09 8.43
CA ARG A 18 -5.32 4.32 8.45
C ARG A 18 -3.80 4.10 8.56
N GLY A 19 -3.32 2.88 8.32
CA GLY A 19 -1.90 2.64 8.05
C GLY A 19 -1.04 2.47 9.30
N PRO A 20 0.30 2.45 9.12
CA PRO A 20 1.24 2.02 10.15
C PRO A 20 1.21 2.89 11.43
N ASP A 21 0.83 4.16 11.30
CA ASP A 21 0.72 5.12 12.42
C ASP A 21 -0.74 5.44 12.81
N GLY A 22 -1.73 4.88 12.10
CA GLY A 22 -3.15 5.11 12.33
C GLY A 22 -3.66 6.49 11.93
N GLN A 23 -2.87 7.31 11.22
CA GLN A 23 -3.28 8.67 10.83
C GLN A 23 -3.88 8.73 9.43
N GLY A 24 -3.51 7.82 8.54
CA GLY A 24 -3.98 7.77 7.16
C GLY A 24 -3.15 8.65 6.23
N HIS A 25 -1.89 8.89 6.57
CA HIS A 25 -0.96 9.65 5.74
C HIS A 25 0.00 8.71 5.00
N SER A 26 0.38 9.09 3.79
CA SER A 26 1.40 8.41 2.99
C SER A 26 2.43 9.43 2.52
N ASP A 27 3.71 9.08 2.60
CA ASP A 27 4.80 9.89 2.08
C ASP A 27 4.96 9.77 0.56
N GLN A 28 4.25 8.84 -0.08
CA GLN A 28 4.36 8.57 -1.51
C GLN A 28 4.03 9.82 -2.35
N LYS A 29 4.85 10.08 -3.36
CA LYS A 29 4.72 11.21 -4.29
C LYS A 29 4.47 10.71 -5.71
N GLY A 30 4.01 11.60 -6.59
CA GLY A 30 3.79 11.27 -8.01
C GLY A 30 2.61 10.32 -8.25
N ILE A 31 1.67 10.22 -7.29
CA ILE A 31 0.47 9.41 -7.43
C ILE A 31 -0.40 9.97 -8.58
N PRO A 32 -0.88 9.13 -9.51
CA PRO A 32 -1.83 9.57 -10.53
C PRO A 32 -3.11 10.13 -9.91
N ILE A 33 -3.58 11.27 -10.42
CA ILE A 33 -4.85 11.89 -9.98
C ILE A 33 -6.02 11.63 -10.95
N HIS A 34 -5.77 10.85 -12.01
CA HIS A 34 -6.78 10.44 -12.99
C HIS A 34 -6.73 8.94 -13.19
N TRP A 35 -7.89 8.30 -13.18
CA TRP A 35 -8.05 6.85 -13.22
C TRP A 35 -9.21 6.48 -14.14
N GLU A 36 -9.00 5.53 -15.03
CA GLU A 36 -10.01 4.98 -15.95
C GLU A 36 -9.63 3.55 -16.32
N GLU A 37 -10.58 2.77 -16.85
CA GLU A 37 -10.29 1.43 -17.34
C GLU A 37 -9.18 1.48 -18.40
N GLY A 38 -8.12 0.69 -18.19
CA GLY A 38 -6.94 0.67 -19.07
C GLY A 38 -5.90 1.77 -18.82
N LYS A 39 -6.12 2.70 -17.88
CA LYS A 39 -5.14 3.74 -17.52
C LYS A 39 -5.00 3.89 -16.02
N ASN A 40 -3.75 3.83 -15.56
CA ASN A 40 -3.34 3.93 -14.16
C ASN A 40 -3.89 2.83 -13.23
N ILE A 41 -4.95 2.09 -13.59
CA ILE A 41 -5.42 0.90 -12.86
C ILE A 41 -4.55 -0.31 -13.19
N THR A 42 -3.78 -0.82 -12.22
CA THR A 42 -2.99 -2.05 -12.39
C THR A 42 -3.84 -3.31 -12.25
N TRP A 43 -4.77 -3.33 -11.29
CA TRP A 43 -5.67 -4.45 -11.04
C TRP A 43 -6.92 -3.96 -10.31
N LYS A 44 -7.97 -4.77 -10.37
CA LYS A 44 -9.22 -4.60 -9.61
C LYS A 44 -9.77 -5.98 -9.24
N THR A 45 -10.45 -6.09 -8.11
CA THR A 45 -11.09 -7.34 -7.67
C THR A 45 -12.46 -7.03 -7.08
N GLU A 46 -13.41 -7.94 -7.27
CA GLU A 46 -14.72 -7.83 -6.62
C GLU A 46 -14.58 -8.20 -5.14
N VAL A 47 -15.22 -7.41 -4.27
CA VAL A 47 -15.31 -7.69 -2.83
C VAL A 47 -16.72 -8.18 -2.52
N PRO A 48 -16.89 -9.33 -1.84
CA PRO A 48 -18.21 -9.84 -1.48
C PRO A 48 -18.95 -8.87 -0.55
N GLY A 49 -20.21 -8.56 -0.88
CA GLY A 49 -21.07 -7.73 -0.05
C GLY A 49 -20.70 -6.25 -0.03
N GLN A 50 -20.83 -5.62 1.13
CA GLN A 50 -20.51 -4.21 1.35
C GLN A 50 -19.30 -4.09 2.28
N GLY A 51 -18.37 -3.18 1.95
CA GLY A 51 -17.17 -2.92 2.73
C GLY A 51 -17.22 -1.55 3.38
N TRP A 52 -16.88 -1.49 4.68
CA TRP A 52 -16.71 -0.24 5.44
C TRP A 52 -15.27 -0.03 5.91
N SER A 53 -14.34 -0.87 5.44
CA SER A 53 -12.92 -0.84 5.78
C SER A 53 -12.07 -0.44 4.58
N SER A 54 -10.76 -0.26 4.81
CA SER A 54 -9.72 -0.15 3.78
C SER A 54 -9.01 -1.49 3.59
N PRO A 55 -8.40 -1.75 2.41
CA PRO A 55 -7.43 -2.83 2.28
C PRO A 55 -6.25 -2.62 3.26
N VAL A 56 -5.58 -3.73 3.60
CA VAL A 56 -4.34 -3.73 4.38
C VAL A 56 -3.25 -4.40 3.57
N ILE A 57 -1.99 -4.06 3.82
CA ILE A 57 -0.85 -4.59 3.07
C ILE A 57 0.18 -5.12 4.04
N ALA A 58 0.63 -6.35 3.81
CA ALA A 58 1.76 -6.96 4.51
C ALA A 58 2.66 -7.68 3.49
N GLY A 59 3.86 -7.15 3.27
CA GLY A 59 4.77 -7.61 2.24
C GLY A 59 4.14 -7.51 0.85
N ASN A 60 3.98 -8.66 0.19
CA ASN A 60 3.45 -8.77 -1.17
C ASN A 60 1.97 -9.20 -1.20
N GLN A 61 1.24 -9.02 -0.10
CA GLN A 61 -0.16 -9.40 0.01
C GLN A 61 -1.04 -8.22 0.41
N VAL A 62 -2.23 -8.15 -0.22
CA VAL A 62 -3.30 -7.17 -0.01
C VAL A 62 -4.55 -7.89 0.46
#